data_AF-A0A2E2DCX4-F1
#
_entry.id   AF-A0A2E2DCX4-F1
#
_cell.length_a   1.000
_cell.length_b   1.000
_cell.length_c   1.000
_cell.angle_alpha   90.00
_cell.angle_beta   90.00
_cell.angle_gamma   90.00
#
_symmetry.space_group_name_H-M   'P 1'
#
loop_
_entity.id
_entity.type
_entity.pdbx_description
1 polymer ?
#
loop_
_entity_poly.entity_id
_entity_poly.type
_entity_poly.pdbx_seq_one_letter_code
_entity_poly.pdbx_strand_id
1 'polypeptide(L)'
;MKLLPLLLSLLLFIPGISHAADATLQKPYEEMAFLKHFTGKTPEFIKAELGEPDSISKRENSSGKIEFWIYHDLVQQAHSDKIYRYTQFGIVNGHVETLGHTNRDPK
;
A
#
# COMPACT_ATOMS: atom_id res chain seq x y z
N MET A 1 23.33 58.28 26.29
CA MET A 1 23.85 57.11 27.02
C MET A 1 22.70 56.17 27.33
N LYS A 2 22.86 54.87 27.01
CA LYS A 2 22.13 53.70 27.57
C LYS A 2 20.64 53.59 27.15
N LEU A 3 20.10 52.52 26.60
CA LEU A 3 20.49 51.11 26.47
C LEU A 3 19.85 50.50 25.20
N LEU A 4 20.65 49.79 24.42
CA LEU A 4 20.28 48.53 23.75
C LEU A 4 20.88 47.43 24.66
N PRO A 5 20.29 46.24 24.91
CA PRO A 5 19.57 45.43 23.93
C PRO A 5 18.36 44.62 24.46
N LEU A 6 17.20 44.73 23.80
CA LEU A 6 16.22 43.64 23.85
C LEU A 6 16.62 42.61 22.78
N LEU A 7 17.69 41.91 23.10
CA LEU A 7 18.18 40.75 22.40
C LEU A 7 17.15 39.62 22.55
N LEU A 8 16.84 39.00 21.42
CA LEU A 8 16.80 37.53 21.34
C LEU A 8 15.56 36.81 21.89
N SER A 9 14.36 37.13 21.40
CA SER A 9 13.18 36.27 21.63
C SER A 9 12.35 35.94 20.39
N LEU A 10 12.86 36.24 19.18
CA LEU A 10 12.20 35.88 17.92
C LEU A 10 12.90 34.69 17.25
N LEU A 11 13.11 33.60 17.99
CA LEU A 11 13.56 32.33 17.43
C LEU A 11 12.37 31.39 17.27
N LEU A 12 12.04 31.13 16.01
CA LEU A 12 11.53 29.85 15.50
C LEU A 12 10.11 29.44 15.92
N PHE A 13 9.11 30.19 15.46
CA PHE A 13 7.86 29.55 15.03
C PHE A 13 8.05 29.09 13.59
N ILE A 14 8.67 27.92 13.40
CA ILE A 14 8.51 27.19 12.15
C ILE A 14 7.17 26.46 12.31
N PRO A 15 6.10 26.83 11.57
CA PRO A 15 4.95 25.95 11.50
C PRO A 15 5.46 24.65 10.88
N GLY A 16 5.50 23.58 11.69
CA GLY A 16 5.78 22.25 11.19
C GLY A 16 4.80 21.98 10.06
N ILE A 17 5.31 21.83 8.85
CA ILE A 17 4.51 21.33 7.73
C ILE A 17 4.24 19.88 8.09
N SER A 18 3.15 19.63 8.80
CA SER A 18 2.53 18.32 8.84
C SER A 18 2.14 18.00 7.41
N HIS A 19 3.03 17.33 6.68
CA HIS A 19 2.60 16.48 5.57
C HIS A 19 1.80 15.36 6.21
N ALA A 20 0.54 15.65 6.56
CA ALA A 20 -0.47 14.62 6.52
C ALA A 20 -0.51 14.21 5.06
N ALA A 21 0.19 13.11 4.73
CA ALA A 21 -0.04 12.43 3.47
C ALA A 21 -1.55 12.29 3.38
N ASP A 22 -2.13 12.94 2.38
CA ASP A 22 -3.54 12.87 2.07
C ASP A 22 -3.78 11.40 1.79
N ALA A 23 -4.20 10.65 2.81
CA ALA A 23 -4.71 9.30 2.66
C ALA A 23 -6.02 9.50 1.90
N THR A 24 -5.88 9.71 0.60
CA THR A 24 -6.93 9.56 -0.37
C THR A 24 -7.44 8.16 -0.09
N LEU A 25 -8.55 8.10 0.64
CA LEU A 25 -9.27 6.88 0.93
C LEU A 25 -9.73 6.37 -0.42
N GLN A 26 -8.85 5.62 -1.08
CA GLN A 26 -9.12 5.00 -2.35
C GLN A 26 -10.30 4.08 -2.08
N LYS A 27 -11.40 4.32 -2.79
CA LYS A 27 -12.59 3.50 -2.61
C LYS A 27 -12.18 2.03 -2.82
N PRO A 28 -12.54 1.11 -1.90
CA PRO A 28 -12.21 -0.28 -2.05
C PRO A 28 -12.69 -0.81 -3.41
N TYR A 29 -11.89 -1.70 -3.99
CA TYR A 29 -12.22 -2.34 -5.24
C TYR A 29 -13.30 -3.41 -5.04
N GLU A 30 -14.18 -3.56 -6.02
CA GLU A 30 -15.04 -4.74 -6.14
C GLU A 30 -14.20 -5.95 -6.55
N GLU A 31 -14.47 -7.13 -5.98
CA GLU A 31 -13.64 -8.35 -6.17
C GLU A 31 -13.37 -8.67 -7.66
N MET A 32 -14.43 -8.70 -8.48
CA MET A 32 -14.31 -9.05 -9.89
C MET A 32 -13.61 -7.96 -10.71
N ALA A 33 -13.80 -6.70 -10.35
CA ALA A 33 -13.12 -5.58 -11.00
C ALA A 33 -11.62 -5.62 -10.67
N PHE A 34 -11.28 -5.87 -9.41
CA PHE A 34 -9.92 -6.03 -8.93
C PHE A 34 -9.19 -7.16 -9.66
N LEU A 35 -9.81 -8.36 -9.70
CA LEU A 35 -9.26 -9.52 -10.40
C LEU A 35 -8.94 -9.20 -11.86
N LYS A 36 -9.89 -8.61 -12.60
CA LYS A 36 -9.72 -8.25 -14.02
C LYS A 36 -8.64 -7.19 -14.24
N HIS A 37 -8.51 -6.26 -13.31
CA HIS A 37 -7.55 -5.16 -13.44
C HIS A 37 -6.11 -5.64 -13.25
N PHE A 38 -5.87 -6.55 -12.29
CA PHE A 38 -4.52 -6.92 -11.86
C PHE A 38 -4.00 -8.27 -12.38
N THR A 39 -4.86 -9.18 -12.87
CA THR A 39 -4.39 -10.48 -13.40
C THR A 39 -3.42 -10.30 -14.58
N GLY A 40 -2.31 -11.04 -14.57
CA GLY A 40 -1.26 -11.00 -15.60
C GLY A 40 -0.39 -9.74 -15.59
N LYS A 41 -0.66 -8.77 -14.72
CA LYS A 41 0.14 -7.54 -14.60
C LYS A 41 1.49 -7.80 -13.94
N THR A 42 2.40 -6.84 -14.08
CA THR A 42 3.75 -6.94 -13.54
C THR A 42 3.86 -6.27 -12.15
N PRO A 43 4.87 -6.64 -11.34
CA PRO A 43 5.25 -5.95 -10.12
C PRO A 43 5.27 -4.42 -10.22
N GLU A 44 5.79 -3.88 -11.31
CA GLU A 44 5.96 -2.44 -11.53
C GLU A 44 4.60 -1.75 -11.71
N PHE A 45 3.69 -2.38 -12.45
CA PHE A 45 2.33 -1.88 -12.61
C PHE A 45 1.59 -1.85 -11.27
N ILE A 46 1.68 -2.92 -10.48
CA ILE A 46 1.04 -3.00 -9.17
C ILE A 46 1.52 -1.88 -8.25
N LYS A 47 2.85 -1.66 -8.21
CA LYS A 47 3.45 -0.61 -7.37
C LYS A 47 3.07 0.80 -7.83
N ALA A 48 2.92 1.01 -9.13
CA ALA A 48 2.49 2.30 -9.66
C ALA A 48 1.05 2.63 -9.24
N GLU A 49 0.16 1.63 -9.17
CA GLU A 49 -1.26 1.80 -8.83
C GLU A 49 -1.52 1.81 -7.31
N LEU A 50 -0.85 0.92 -6.57
CA LEU A 50 -1.16 0.63 -5.17
C LEU A 50 -0.04 1.04 -4.19
N GLY A 51 1.11 1.47 -4.69
CA GLY A 51 2.30 1.69 -3.86
C GLY A 51 2.99 0.39 -3.45
N GLU A 52 3.88 0.49 -2.47
CA GLU A 52 4.62 -0.67 -1.96
C GLU A 52 3.71 -1.61 -1.16
N PRO A 53 3.89 -2.94 -1.29
CA PRO A 53 3.18 -3.91 -0.47
C PRO A 53 3.64 -3.82 0.99
N ASP A 54 2.72 -4.16 1.90
CA ASP A 54 3.01 -4.23 3.34
C ASP A 54 3.98 -5.35 3.69
N SER A 55 3.97 -6.43 2.90
CA SER A 55 4.88 -7.57 3.06
C SER A 55 5.18 -8.24 1.73
N ILE A 56 6.41 -8.74 1.59
CA ILE A 56 6.86 -9.54 0.45
C ILE A 56 7.55 -10.81 0.97
N SER A 57 7.03 -11.96 0.55
CA SER A 57 7.69 -13.25 0.70
C SER A 57 8.17 -13.76 -0.66
N LYS A 58 9.41 -14.23 -0.74
CA LYS A 58 10.01 -14.71 -2.00
C LYS A 58 10.44 -16.16 -1.85
N ARG A 59 10.17 -16.96 -2.88
CA ARG A 59 10.59 -18.35 -3.00
C ARG A 59 11.09 -18.60 -4.42
N GLU A 60 12.02 -19.52 -4.57
CA GLU A 60 12.53 -19.92 -5.87
C GLU A 60 12.55 -21.45 -5.92
N ASN A 61 12.08 -22.02 -7.03
CA ASN A 61 12.09 -23.46 -7.26
C ASN A 61 12.36 -23.76 -8.75
N SER A 62 12.22 -25.03 -9.14
CA SER A 62 12.44 -25.48 -10.53
C SER A 62 11.52 -24.81 -11.56
N SER A 63 10.39 -24.24 -11.14
CA SER A 63 9.44 -23.50 -11.99
C SER A 63 9.73 -22.00 -12.06
N GLY A 64 10.75 -21.53 -11.33
CA GLY A 64 11.23 -20.15 -11.35
C GLY A 64 10.98 -19.40 -10.04
N LYS A 65 10.85 -18.09 -10.16
CA LYS A 65 10.73 -17.17 -9.02
C LYS A 65 9.26 -16.94 -8.68
N ILE A 66 8.92 -17.15 -7.42
CA ILE A 66 7.57 -16.96 -6.87
C ILE A 66 7.65 -15.89 -5.79
N GLU A 67 6.76 -14.90 -5.86
CA GLU A 67 6.61 -13.88 -4.84
C GLU A 67 5.17 -13.85 -4.35
N PHE A 68 4.99 -13.66 -3.04
CA PHE A 68 3.72 -13.41 -2.41
C PHE A 68 3.75 -12.02 -1.79
N TRP A 69 2.93 -11.12 -2.30
CA TRP A 69 2.84 -9.74 -1.82
C TRP A 69 1.52 -9.53 -1.10
N ILE A 70 1.56 -8.89 0.06
CA ILE A 70 0.38 -8.60 0.88
C ILE A 70 0.13 -7.10 0.89
N TYR A 71 -1.14 -6.74 0.68
CA TYR A 71 -1.69 -5.40 0.88
C TYR A 71 -2.87 -5.46 1.84
N HIS A 72 -3.12 -4.38 2.59
CA HIS A 72 -4.30 -4.26 3.45
C HIS A 72 -5.45 -3.50 2.80
N ASP A 73 -6.67 -3.87 3.19
CA ASP A 73 -7.90 -3.09 3.03
C ASP A 73 -8.22 -2.61 1.59
N LEU A 74 -7.77 -3.36 0.57
CA LEU A 74 -7.97 -2.99 -0.83
C LEU A 74 -9.35 -3.37 -1.40
N VAL A 75 -9.91 -4.51 -0.98
CA VAL A 75 -11.02 -5.16 -1.70
C VAL A 75 -12.24 -5.30 -0.80
N GLN A 76 -13.38 -4.85 -1.31
CA GLN A 76 -14.68 -4.99 -0.67
C GLN A 76 -15.15 -6.44 -0.73
N GLN A 77 -15.71 -6.93 0.37
CA GLN A 77 -16.37 -8.22 0.45
C GLN A 77 -17.72 -8.11 -0.25
N ALA A 78 -17.96 -8.96 -1.24
CA ALA A 78 -19.16 -8.97 -2.08
C ALA A 78 -20.46 -8.60 -1.33
N HIS A 79 -21.31 -7.79 -1.98
CA HIS A 79 -22.64 -7.37 -1.49
C HIS A 79 -22.70 -6.81 -0.05
N SER A 80 -21.55 -6.46 0.54
CA SER A 80 -21.46 -5.93 1.90
C SER A 80 -20.63 -4.66 1.92
N ASP A 81 -20.74 -3.87 2.98
CA ASP A 81 -19.90 -2.70 3.26
C ASP A 81 -18.53 -3.07 3.86
N LYS A 82 -18.25 -4.36 4.03
CA LYS A 82 -17.03 -4.84 4.67
C LYS A 82 -15.89 -4.92 3.68
N ILE A 83 -14.67 -4.76 4.18
CA ILE A 83 -13.43 -4.86 3.41
C ILE A 83 -12.66 -6.11 3.90
N TYR A 84 -11.98 -6.81 3.00
CA TYR A 84 -11.03 -7.86 3.41
C TYR A 84 -9.79 -7.21 4.02
N ARG A 85 -9.38 -7.70 5.19
CA ARG A 85 -8.16 -7.21 5.85
C ARG A 85 -6.91 -7.37 5.00
N TYR A 86 -6.84 -8.42 4.19
CA TYR A 86 -5.67 -8.74 3.40
C TYR A 86 -6.05 -9.08 1.96
N THR A 87 -5.23 -8.58 1.03
CA THR A 87 -5.19 -8.99 -0.37
C THR A 87 -3.79 -9.51 -0.68
N GLN A 88 -3.73 -10.71 -1.24
CA GLN A 88 -2.49 -11.38 -1.61
C GLN A 88 -2.36 -11.45 -3.13
N PHE A 89 -1.23 -10.99 -3.64
CA PHE A 89 -0.77 -11.23 -5.00
C PHE A 89 0.21 -12.40 -5.00
N GLY A 90 -0.09 -13.46 -5.74
CA GLY A 90 0.88 -14.48 -6.11
C GLY A 90 1.44 -14.17 -7.48
N ILE A 91 2.72 -13.83 -7.51
CA ILE A 91 3.46 -13.43 -8.70
C ILE A 91 4.42 -14.55 -9.06
N VAL A 92 4.33 -15.07 -10.27
CA VAL A 92 5.23 -16.12 -10.78
C VAL A 92 5.93 -15.57 -12.00
N ASN A 93 7.27 -15.65 -12.00
CA ASN A 93 8.12 -15.21 -13.11
C ASN A 93 7.80 -13.78 -13.60
N GLY A 94 7.45 -12.89 -12.66
CA GLY A 94 7.20 -11.47 -12.96
C GLY A 94 5.77 -11.13 -13.37
N HIS A 95 4.82 -12.07 -13.32
CA HIS A 95 3.42 -11.83 -13.65
C HIS A 95 2.48 -12.31 -12.54
N VAL A 96 1.38 -11.60 -12.34
CA VAL A 96 0.32 -12.00 -11.41
C VAL A 96 -0.41 -13.22 -11.95
N GLU A 97 -0.25 -14.35 -11.26
CA GLU A 97 -0.92 -15.61 -11.58
C GLU A 97 -2.09 -15.90 -10.64
N THR A 98 -2.02 -15.44 -9.39
CA THR A 98 -3.08 -15.66 -8.40
C THR A 98 -3.38 -14.41 -7.61
N LEU A 99 -4.66 -14.21 -7.30
CA LEU A 99 -5.15 -13.15 -6.42
C LEU A 99 -6.07 -13.78 -5.38
N GLY A 100 -5.88 -13.40 -4.12
CA GLY A 100 -6.69 -13.90 -3.01
C GLY A 100 -6.99 -12.82 -1.99
N HIS A 101 -8.13 -12.94 -1.33
CA HIS A 101 -8.57 -12.02 -0.29
C HIS A 101 -8.93 -12.81 0.97
N THR A 102 -8.53 -12.32 2.13
CA THR A 102 -8.75 -13.04 3.39
C THR A 102 -8.82 -12.07 4.56
N ASN A 103 -9.58 -12.47 5.58
CA ASN A 103 -9.53 -11.82 6.88
C ASN A 103 -8.57 -12.54 7.84
N ARG A 104 -8.09 -13.74 7.50
CA ARG A 104 -7.11 -14.47 8.32
C ARG A 104 -5.71 -13.95 7.99
N ASP A 105 -4.91 -13.78 9.03
CA ASP A 105 -3.50 -13.38 8.91
C ASP A 105 -2.75 -14.35 7.97
N PRO A 106 -2.22 -13.86 6.82
CA PRO A 106 -1.47 -14.67 5.89
C PRO A 106 -0.09 -14.98 6.47
N LYS A 107 0.10 -16.21 6.94
CA LYS A 107 1.39 -16.72 7.45
C LYS A 107 2.38 -17.06 6.34
#